data_AF-M5BV55-F1
#
_entry.id   AF-M5BV55-F1
#
_cell.length_a   1.000
_cell.length_b   1.000
_cell.length_c   1.000
_cell.angle_alpha   90.00
_cell.angle_beta   90.00
_cell.angle_gamma   90.00
#
_symmetry.space_group_name_H-M   'P 1'
#
loop_
_entity.id
_entity.type
_entity.pdbx_description
1 polymer ?
#
loop_
_entity_poly.entity_id
_entity_poly.type
_entity_poly.pdbx_seq_one_letter_code
_entity_poly.pdbx_strand_id
1 'polypeptide(L)'
;MPWFELVKPAEPVKSHFRSIFNKYLSPAALDLAESLLAYDPNKRATAAQALQAPYFVSEDPPPEKPVGLATIEGEWHEYESKREREKLRKKRKVEGQQQQ
;
A
#
# COMPACT_ATOMS: atom_id res chain seq x y z
N MET A 1 16.31 -16.44 14.91
CA MET A 1 15.81 -15.66 16.06
C MET A 1 15.42 -16.64 17.16
N PRO A 2 16.07 -16.62 18.35
CA PRO A 2 15.92 -17.66 19.38
C PRO A 2 14.50 -17.81 19.96
N TRP A 3 13.72 -16.73 19.95
CA TRP A 3 12.36 -16.70 20.49
C TRP A 3 11.29 -17.18 19.49
N PHE A 4 11.60 -17.27 18.19
CA PHE A 4 10.64 -17.72 17.17
C PHE A 4 10.18 -19.16 17.41
N GLU A 5 11.07 -20.04 17.87
CA GLU A 5 10.73 -21.44 18.19
C GLU A 5 9.72 -21.55 19.35
N LEU A 6 9.60 -20.53 20.21
CA LEU A 6 8.66 -20.51 21.34
C LEU A 6 7.26 -20.03 20.96
N VAL A 7 7.12 -19.31 19.83
CA VAL A 7 5.85 -18.73 19.36
C VAL A 7 5.45 -19.22 17.97
N LYS A 8 6.17 -20.20 17.44
CA LYS A 8 5.85 -20.78 16.14
C LYS A 8 4.46 -21.42 16.23
N PRO A 9 3.53 -21.06 15.33
CA PRO A 9 2.22 -21.68 15.33
C PRO A 9 2.36 -23.18 15.10
N ALA A 10 1.61 -23.98 15.86
CA ALA A 10 1.61 -25.44 15.75
C ALA A 10 1.20 -25.91 14.35
N GLU A 11 0.31 -25.16 13.71
CA GLU A 11 -0.18 -25.41 12.35
C GLU A 11 0.28 -24.31 11.39
N PRO A 12 0.60 -24.64 10.12
CA PRO A 12 0.93 -23.65 9.11
C PRO A 12 -0.27 -22.74 8.84
N VAL A 13 -0.07 -21.44 8.98
CA VAL A 13 -1.10 -20.43 8.70
C VAL A 13 -1.35 -20.39 7.20
N LYS A 14 -2.58 -20.69 6.78
CA LYS A 14 -2.99 -20.63 5.37
C LYS A 14 -3.05 -19.19 4.88
N SER A 15 -2.62 -18.95 3.64
CA SER A 15 -2.79 -17.67 2.98
C SER A 15 -4.26 -17.42 2.68
N HIS A 16 -4.78 -16.27 3.11
CA HIS A 16 -6.12 -15.80 2.77
C HIS A 16 -6.10 -14.73 1.68
N PHE A 17 -4.92 -14.40 1.14
CA PHE A 17 -4.71 -13.28 0.22
C PHE A 17 -5.63 -13.35 -1.00
N ARG A 18 -5.56 -14.43 -1.78
CA ARG A 18 -6.39 -14.58 -2.98
C ARG A 18 -7.89 -14.58 -2.66
N SER A 19 -8.31 -15.18 -1.55
CA SER A 19 -9.73 -15.20 -1.12
C SER A 19 -10.27 -13.78 -0.88
N ILE A 20 -9.46 -12.91 -0.26
CA ILE A 20 -9.88 -11.55 0.08
C ILE A 20 -9.83 -10.62 -1.14
N PHE A 21 -8.81 -10.76 -2.00
CA PHE A 21 -8.50 -9.78 -3.04
C PHE A 21 -8.98 -10.15 -4.45
N ASN A 22 -9.46 -11.38 -4.69
CA ASN A 22 -9.94 -11.79 -6.02
C ASN A 22 -11.08 -10.91 -6.59
N LYS A 23 -11.86 -10.27 -5.72
CA LYS A 23 -12.95 -9.37 -6.12
C LYS A 23 -12.47 -7.98 -6.55
N TYR A 24 -11.22 -7.63 -6.25
CA TYR A 24 -10.64 -6.30 -6.53
C TYR A 24 -9.53 -6.34 -7.57
N LEU A 25 -8.85 -7.48 -7.69
CA LEU A 25 -7.66 -7.63 -8.52
C LEU A 25 -7.92 -8.65 -9.62
N SER A 26 -7.38 -8.35 -10.80
CA SER A 26 -7.32 -9.32 -11.89
C SER A 26 -6.40 -10.50 -11.54
N PRO A 27 -6.48 -11.62 -12.27
CA PRO A 27 -5.60 -12.76 -12.04
C PRO A 27 -4.10 -12.41 -12.07
N ALA A 28 -3.63 -11.64 -13.05
CA ALA A 28 -2.22 -11.30 -13.12
C ALA A 28 -1.81 -10.25 -12.07
N ALA A 29 -2.73 -9.37 -11.67
CA ALA A 29 -2.52 -8.46 -10.53
C ALA A 29 -2.34 -9.23 -9.22
N LEU A 30 -3.13 -10.28 -8.99
CA LEU A 30 -3.00 -11.13 -7.81
C LEU A 30 -1.63 -11.82 -7.78
N ASP A 31 -1.19 -12.37 -8.90
CA ASP A 31 0.09 -13.07 -8.99
C ASP A 31 1.28 -12.11 -8.77
N LEU A 32 1.22 -10.92 -9.37
CA LEU A 32 2.20 -9.87 -9.13
C LEU A 32 2.23 -9.46 -7.65
N ALA A 33 1.08 -9.17 -7.05
CA ALA A 33 1.01 -8.75 -5.66
C ALA A 33 1.52 -9.84 -4.69
N GLU A 34 1.20 -11.11 -4.94
CA GLU A 34 1.70 -12.23 -4.13
C GLU A 34 3.22 -12.37 -4.24
N SER A 35 3.80 -12.15 -5.42
CA SER A 35 5.26 -12.17 -5.63
C SER A 35 5.99 -11.02 -4.90
N LEU A 36 5.36 -9.83 -4.84
CA LEU A 36 5.90 -8.66 -4.13
C LEU A 36 5.76 -8.78 -2.62
N LEU A 37 4.73 -9.47 -2.14
CA LEU A 37 4.44 -9.68 -0.72
C LEU A 37 5.04 -10.97 -0.15
N ALA A 38 5.95 -11.62 -0.87
CA ALA A 38 6.63 -12.82 -0.37
C ALA A 38 7.34 -12.52 0.97
N TYR A 39 7.03 -13.35 1.97
CA TYR A 39 7.61 -13.26 3.32
C TYR A 39 9.12 -13.48 3.31
N ASP A 40 9.59 -14.47 2.55
CA ASP A 40 11.01 -14.72 2.34
C ASP A 40 11.59 -13.67 1.37
N PRO A 41 12.53 -12.82 1.80
CA PRO A 41 13.12 -11.79 0.94
C PRO A 41 13.80 -12.36 -0.30
N ASN A 42 14.34 -13.59 -0.22
CA ASN A 42 15.01 -14.22 -1.37
C ASN A 42 14.02 -14.69 -2.44
N LYS A 43 12.74 -14.87 -2.08
CA LYS A 43 11.66 -15.25 -3.00
C LYS A 43 10.86 -14.04 -3.48
N ARG A 44 11.09 -12.86 -2.91
CA ARG A 44 10.39 -11.64 -3.25
C ARG A 44 10.84 -11.12 -4.61
N ALA A 45 9.88 -10.77 -5.46
CA ALA A 45 10.19 -10.23 -6.77
C ALA A 45 10.99 -8.92 -6.67
N THR A 46 12.02 -8.80 -7.49
CA THR A 46 12.75 -7.55 -7.72
C THR A 46 11.92 -6.59 -8.58
N ALA A 47 12.30 -5.31 -8.60
CA ALA A 47 11.65 -4.31 -9.46
C ALA A 47 11.69 -4.71 -10.95
N ALA A 48 12.82 -5.21 -11.43
CA ALA A 48 12.96 -5.64 -12.83
C ALA A 48 12.02 -6.82 -13.16
N GLN A 49 11.89 -7.79 -12.27
CA GLN A 49 10.96 -8.91 -12.44
C GLN A 49 9.51 -8.46 -12.38
N ALA A 50 9.16 -7.56 -11.45
CA ALA A 50 7.82 -7.02 -11.30
C ALA A 50 7.35 -6.29 -12.56
N LEU A 51 8.21 -5.52 -13.20
CA LEU A 51 7.90 -4.81 -14.46
C LEU A 51 7.64 -5.76 -15.64
N GLN A 52 8.12 -7.00 -15.59
CA GLN A 52 7.88 -8.01 -16.62
C GLN A 52 6.66 -8.88 -16.33
N ALA A 53 5.92 -8.62 -15.24
CA ALA A 53 4.74 -9.40 -14.91
C ALA A 53 3.62 -9.22 -15.96
N PRO A 54 2.83 -10.28 -16.25
CA PRO A 54 1.75 -10.23 -17.24
C PRO A 54 0.76 -9.07 -17.04
N TYR A 55 0.58 -8.65 -15.78
CA TYR A 55 -0.21 -7.48 -15.40
C TYR A 55 0.18 -6.20 -16.15
N PHE A 56 1.48 -5.98 -16.41
CA PHE A 56 1.96 -4.79 -17.11
C PHE A 56 2.17 -4.99 -18.61
N VAL A 57 2.47 -6.22 -19.04
CA VAL A 57 2.96 -6.47 -20.41
C VAL A 57 1.93 -7.07 -21.36
N SER A 58 0.87 -7.69 -20.83
CA SER A 58 -0.10 -8.45 -21.65
C SER A 58 -1.56 -8.29 -21.24
N GLU A 59 -1.83 -7.91 -20.00
CA GLU A 59 -3.20 -7.75 -19.52
C GLU A 59 -3.77 -6.39 -19.94
N ASP A 60 -5.05 -6.39 -20.30
CA ASP A 60 -5.80 -5.17 -20.58
C ASP A 60 -6.39 -4.58 -19.29
N PRO A 61 -6.50 -3.25 -19.18
CA PRO A 61 -6.04 -2.25 -20.14
C PRO A 61 -4.52 -2.06 -20.10
N PRO A 62 -3.90 -1.65 -21.22
CA PRO A 62 -2.48 -1.32 -21.23
C PRO A 62 -2.21 -0.08 -20.35
N PRO A 63 -0.96 0.08 -19.87
CA PRO A 63 -0.59 1.24 -19.07
C PRO A 63 -0.79 2.55 -19.85
N GLU A 64 -1.57 3.46 -19.27
CA GLU A 64 -1.85 4.78 -19.83
C GLU A 64 -1.14 5.88 -19.02
N LYS A 65 -0.80 6.99 -19.69
CA LYS A 65 -0.30 8.19 -19.00
C LYS A 65 -1.39 8.74 -18.07
N PRO A 66 -1.06 9.21 -16.87
CA PRO A 66 -2.04 9.67 -15.89
C PRO A 66 -2.54 11.09 -16.21
N VAL A 67 -3.17 11.27 -17.38
CA VAL A 67 -3.68 12.58 -17.85
C VAL A 67 -4.73 13.17 -16.92
N GLY A 68 -5.50 12.33 -16.22
CA GLY A 68 -6.48 12.76 -15.22
C GLY A 68 -5.89 13.38 -13.96
N LEU A 69 -4.58 13.23 -13.73
CA LEU A 69 -3.88 13.92 -12.64
C LEU A 69 -3.43 15.34 -13.03
N ALA A 70 -3.45 15.70 -14.32
CA ALA A 70 -2.96 17.00 -14.78
C ALA A 70 -3.84 18.18 -14.32
N THR A 71 -5.13 17.92 -14.08
CA THR A 71 -6.12 18.91 -13.62
C THR A 71 -6.43 18.79 -12.14
N ILE A 72 -5.70 17.95 -11.39
CA ILE A 72 -5.89 17.89 -9.94
C ILE A 72 -5.36 19.20 -9.34
N GLU A 73 -6.28 19.95 -8.74
CA GLU A 73 -5.97 21.17 -7.99
C GLU A 73 -5.68 20.81 -6.52
N GLY A 74 -4.60 21.36 -5.98
CA GLY A 74 -4.21 21.24 -4.56
C GLY A 74 -2.88 20.52 -4.34
N GLU A 75 -2.22 20.84 -3.21
CA GLU A 75 -0.98 20.18 -2.80
C GLU A 75 -1.30 18.86 -2.08
N TRP A 76 -1.03 17.74 -2.74
CA TRP A 76 -1.17 16.38 -2.17
C TRP A 76 0.10 15.90 -1.47
N HIS A 77 0.82 16.83 -0.82
CA HIS A 77 1.96 16.48 0.00
C HIS A 77 1.48 16.10 1.40
N GLU A 78 1.67 14.83 1.78
CA GLU A 78 1.37 14.33 3.12
C GLU A 78 1.96 15.24 4.22
N TYR A 79 3.13 15.83 3.93
CA TYR A 79 3.82 16.77 4.79
C TYR A 79 3.01 18.06 5.05
N GLU A 80 2.44 18.68 4.02
CA GLU A 80 1.68 19.92 4.14
C GLU A 80 0.34 19.70 4.84
N SER A 81 -0.35 18.60 4.51
CA SER A 81 -1.58 18.22 5.22
C SER A 81 -1.31 17.93 6.70
N LYS A 82 -0.16 17.32 7.06
CA LYS A 82 0.25 17.14 8.46
C LYS A 82 0.46 18.47 9.17
N ARG A 83 1.18 19.41 8.54
CA ARG A 83 1.42 20.75 9.11
C ARG A 83 0.13 21.53 9.32
N GLU A 84 -0.80 21.47 8.38
CA GLU A 84 -2.08 22.16 8.50
C GLU A 84 -2.96 21.60 9.62
N ARG A 85 -3.05 20.26 9.73
CA ARG A 85 -3.73 19.60 10.85
C ARG A 85 -3.13 19.99 12.20
N GLU A 86 -1.81 20.11 12.31
CA GLU A 86 -1.15 20.57 13.52
C GLU A 86 -1.47 22.03 13.86
N LYS A 87 -1.44 22.93 12.87
CA LYS A 87 -1.83 24.34 13.04
C LYS A 87 -3.28 24.46 13.55
N LEU A 88 -4.21 23.73 12.94
CA LEU A 88 -5.62 23.70 13.37
C LEU A 88 -5.80 23.13 14.78
N ARG A 89 -5.02 22.10 15.16
CA ARG A 89 -5.02 21.57 16.54
C ARG A 89 -4.50 22.62 17.53
N LYS A 90 -3.43 23.34 17.21
CA LYS A 90 -2.89 24.42 18.05
C LYS A 90 -3.89 25.57 18.20
N LYS A 91 -4.50 26.02 17.11
CA LYS A 91 -5.48 27.12 17.11
C LYS A 91 -6.69 26.81 18.01
N ARG A 92 -7.28 25.62 17.86
CA ARG A 92 -8.40 25.16 18.73
C ARG A 92 -8.04 25.11 20.22
N LYS A 93 -6.80 24.76 20.56
CA LYS A 93 -6.33 24.76 21.96
C LYS A 93 -6.24 26.17 22.53
N VAL A 94 -5.76 27.13 21.74
CA VAL A 94 -5.65 28.54 22.14
C VAL A 94 -7.04 29.16 22.29
N GLU A 95 -7.95 28.92 21.35
CA GLU A 95 -9.33 29.42 21.40
C GLU A 95 -10.11 28.87 22.60
N GLY A 96 -9.94 27.59 22.95
CA GLY A 96 -10.56 26.98 24.13
C GLY A 96 -9.98 27.46 25.47
N GLN A 97 -8.77 28.02 25.48
CA GLN A 97 -8.14 28.61 26.68
C GLN A 97 -8.51 30.07 26.89
N GLN A 98 -8.93 30.80 25.84
CA GLN A 98 -9.36 32.20 25.93
C GLN A 98 -10.84 32.36 26.31
N GLN A 99 -11.62 31.28 26.28
CA GLN A 99 -13.04 31.25 26.66
C GLN A 99 -13.29 30.76 28.10
N GLN A 100 -12.23 30.61 28.90
CA GLN A 100 -12.27 30.35 30.35
C GLN A 100 -11.61 31.53 31.07
#